data_AF-A0A8J1LCP8-F1
#
_entry.id   AF-A0A8J1LCP8-F1
#
_cell.length_a   1.000
_cell.length_b   1.000
_cell.length_c   1.000
_cell.angle_alpha   90.00
_cell.angle_beta   90.00
_cell.angle_gamma   90.00
#
_symmetry.space_group_name_H-M   'P 1'
#
loop_
_entity.id
_entity.type
_entity.pdbx_description
1 polymer ?
#
loop_
_entity_poly.entity_id
_entity_poly.type
_entity_poly.pdbx_seq_one_letter_code
_entity_poly.pdbx_strand_id
1 'polypeptide(L)'
;MGGKLVKCLASPSPVHSAKSEVIETVCDEKELAVIQSEESITRREDTPSVCHTDLQCTSPAIYPESSWEDCLLEQQDHLEREMEEAKKMISGLQALLLNGSLPEDEQRNLFTLREDGACPEEQLVIIKSRLDQSMSENQSLKSELLNYKQENRNLQGIKDALQQRLATQESSVLQLKQELLRANMDRDELQRQNVDLQRKMEERSQFIADYKKDLTKKEWLIQQLQGKLDESQRKLSEANYHKTDLQKELDHRKALPQQYMNEEDDQVSDYMSHPAQTNGFIQSAGKGPSLEPAQQRSAKDLQLVRDALRSLRNSFSGHDPQHHTIDSLEQGISSLMDRLHAIETQRRQDRKSRGKMQGSKEINEYRDSWPPNTTMPHSQSTPVMGSSNSSTKVLYFTDHSLTPFMVTLPKRLGEVTLRDFRAAIGREGSHRYHFKALDPEFGTVKEEVFHDEDIIPGWEGKIVAWVEEDHGSI
;
A
#
# COMPACT_ATOMS: atom_id res chain seq x y z
N MET A 1 -71.81 -41.97 29.73
CA MET A 1 -70.53 -41.47 29.15
C MET A 1 -69.55 -41.32 30.31
N GLY A 2 -68.44 -42.07 30.48
CA GLY A 2 -67.78 -43.02 29.57
C GLY A 2 -66.95 -42.30 28.50
N GLY A 3 -65.62 -42.29 28.51
CA GLY A 3 -64.67 -42.65 29.59
C GLY A 3 -63.77 -43.86 29.31
N LYS A 4 -62.45 -43.65 29.24
CA LYS A 4 -61.36 -44.59 29.60
C LYS A 4 -59.97 -43.96 29.45
N LEU A 5 -59.09 -44.18 30.43
CA LEU A 5 -57.63 -44.28 30.18
C LEU A 5 -57.33 -45.65 29.55
N VAL A 6 -56.21 -45.76 28.83
CA VAL A 6 -55.51 -47.04 28.61
C VAL A 6 -54.01 -46.82 28.86
N LYS A 7 -53.32 -47.84 29.37
CA LYS A 7 -51.92 -47.81 29.81
C LYS A 7 -50.95 -48.31 28.73
N CYS A 8 -49.66 -48.08 28.97
CA CYS A 8 -48.53 -48.63 28.25
C CYS A 8 -48.49 -50.17 28.25
N LEU A 9 -47.92 -50.77 27.19
CA LEU A 9 -47.09 -51.98 27.23
C LEU A 9 -45.98 -51.85 26.17
N ALA A 10 -44.96 -52.71 26.23
CA ALA A 10 -43.65 -52.48 25.60
C ALA A 10 -43.11 -53.67 24.78
N SER A 11 -42.09 -53.39 23.95
CA SER A 11 -41.16 -54.35 23.31
C SER A 11 -41.75 -55.28 22.23
N PRO A 12 -40.93 -55.98 21.40
CA PRO A 12 -39.46 -55.98 21.32
C PRO A 12 -38.87 -55.60 19.95
N SER A 13 -37.54 -55.49 19.89
CA SER A 13 -36.77 -55.36 18.64
C SER A 13 -36.33 -56.73 18.11
N PRO A 14 -36.24 -56.94 16.79
CA PRO A 14 -35.38 -57.94 16.16
C PRO A 14 -34.10 -57.32 15.57
N VAL A 15 -33.12 -58.15 15.22
CA VAL A 15 -31.74 -57.74 14.88
C VAL A 15 -31.27 -58.38 13.57
N HIS A 16 -30.25 -57.77 12.94
CA HIS A 16 -29.34 -58.31 11.92
C HIS A 16 -29.81 -58.49 10.45
N SER A 17 -29.02 -57.85 9.58
CA SER A 17 -28.36 -58.45 8.40
C SER A 17 -29.19 -59.03 7.25
N ALA A 18 -29.16 -58.31 6.12
CA ALA A 18 -28.94 -58.92 4.81
C ALA A 18 -27.89 -58.10 4.02
N LYS A 19 -26.99 -58.78 3.31
CA LYS A 19 -26.00 -58.14 2.42
C LYS A 19 -26.62 -57.86 1.04
N SER A 20 -26.05 -56.90 0.31
CA SER A 20 -25.98 -56.95 -1.15
C SER A 20 -24.62 -56.45 -1.61
N GLU A 21 -23.74 -57.43 -1.74
CA GLU A 21 -22.45 -57.40 -2.45
C GLU A 21 -22.73 -57.43 -3.96
N VAL A 22 -21.97 -56.67 -4.78
CA VAL A 22 -21.65 -57.06 -6.17
C VAL A 22 -20.56 -56.17 -6.79
N ILE A 23 -19.50 -56.84 -7.26
CA ILE A 23 -18.50 -56.46 -8.28
C ILE A 23 -17.49 -55.33 -7.96
N GLU A 24 -16.24 -55.76 -7.82
CA GLU A 24 -15.01 -54.97 -7.93
C GLU A 24 -14.66 -54.65 -9.41
N THR A 25 -13.92 -53.57 -9.64
CA THR A 25 -12.78 -53.62 -10.58
C THR A 25 -11.61 -52.84 -9.97
N VAL A 26 -10.40 -53.39 -10.07
CA VAL A 26 -9.18 -52.92 -9.38
C VAL A 26 -8.22 -52.27 -10.37
N CYS A 27 -7.55 -51.17 -9.97
CA CYS A 27 -6.15 -50.84 -10.34
C CYS A 27 -5.64 -49.59 -9.60
N ASP A 28 -4.98 -49.84 -8.46
CA ASP A 28 -3.76 -49.23 -7.91
C ASP A 28 -3.38 -47.74 -8.12
N GLU A 29 -3.12 -47.10 -6.97
CA GLU A 29 -2.01 -46.17 -6.67
C GLU A 29 -1.51 -45.18 -7.74
N LYS A 30 -1.78 -43.87 -7.52
CA LYS A 30 -0.75 -42.96 -6.96
C LYS A 30 -1.26 -41.58 -6.54
N GLU A 31 -0.36 -40.85 -5.90
CA GLU A 31 -0.47 -39.48 -5.38
C GLU A 31 -1.15 -38.50 -6.34
N LEU A 32 -1.98 -37.60 -5.78
CA LEU A 32 -1.62 -36.17 -5.66
C LEU A 32 -2.70 -35.41 -4.86
N ALA A 33 -2.28 -34.59 -3.89
CA ALA A 33 -3.18 -33.75 -3.12
C ALA A 33 -3.56 -32.48 -3.90
N VAL A 34 -4.86 -32.20 -4.04
CA VAL A 34 -5.36 -30.94 -4.60
C VAL A 34 -6.35 -30.29 -3.62
N ILE A 35 -5.93 -29.13 -3.16
CA ILE A 35 -6.50 -28.27 -2.13
C ILE A 35 -7.96 -27.87 -2.41
N GLN A 36 -8.80 -27.97 -1.37
CA GLN A 36 -9.93 -27.07 -1.09
C GLN A 36 -9.67 -26.55 0.34
N SER A 37 -9.52 -25.25 0.58
CA SER A 37 -10.55 -24.20 0.75
C SER A 37 -10.70 -23.84 2.23
N GLU A 38 -11.21 -22.63 2.52
CA GLU A 38 -11.43 -22.05 3.87
C GLU A 38 -10.10 -21.75 4.61
N GLU A 39 -9.68 -20.50 4.81
CA GLU A 39 -10.30 -19.38 5.56
C GLU A 39 -10.39 -19.62 7.08
N SER A 40 -9.40 -19.08 7.81
CA SER A 40 -9.48 -18.91 9.26
C SER A 40 -8.58 -17.75 9.72
N ILE A 41 -9.19 -16.59 10.01
CA ILE A 41 -8.53 -15.47 10.71
C ILE A 41 -8.90 -15.57 12.19
N THR A 42 -7.97 -16.00 13.02
CA THR A 42 -8.11 -15.99 14.48
C THR A 42 -7.88 -14.58 15.03
N ARG A 43 -8.81 -14.10 15.86
CA ARG A 43 -8.61 -12.94 16.74
C ARG A 43 -8.21 -13.42 18.14
N ARG A 44 -7.21 -12.78 18.74
CA ARG A 44 -6.98 -12.69 20.20
C ARG A 44 -6.40 -11.30 20.52
N GLU A 45 -6.08 -11.10 21.80
CA GLU A 45 -5.35 -9.96 22.39
C GLU A 45 -6.17 -8.65 22.59
N ASP A 46 -6.10 -7.98 23.75
CA ASP A 46 -5.63 -8.47 25.07
C ASP A 46 -6.04 -7.61 26.31
N THR A 47 -5.87 -8.20 27.51
CA THR A 47 -5.59 -7.60 28.86
C THR A 47 -6.54 -6.48 29.44
N PRO A 48 -6.40 -5.95 30.70
CA PRO A 48 -5.31 -6.13 31.70
C PRO A 48 -5.66 -6.37 33.21
N SER A 49 -4.68 -6.97 33.92
CA SER A 49 -4.20 -6.78 35.33
C SER A 49 -5.18 -6.41 36.47
N VAL A 50 -5.16 -7.03 37.67
CA VAL A 50 -4.14 -7.00 38.78
C VAL A 50 -4.61 -7.98 39.88
N CYS A 51 -3.83 -8.70 40.71
CA CYS A 51 -2.45 -9.23 40.73
C CYS A 51 -2.32 -10.23 41.94
N HIS A 52 -1.12 -10.74 42.26
CA HIS A 52 -0.74 -11.67 43.36
C HIS A 52 -1.16 -13.14 43.20
N THR A 53 -0.36 -14.19 43.50
CA THR A 53 1.01 -14.28 44.08
C THR A 53 1.83 -15.35 43.34
N ASP A 54 3.16 -15.32 43.45
CA ASP A 54 4.10 -16.30 42.87
C ASP A 54 3.84 -17.77 43.25
N LEU A 55 4.03 -18.67 42.27
CA LEU A 55 4.62 -20.00 42.48
C LEU A 55 5.12 -20.57 41.13
N GLN A 56 6.42 -20.84 41.03
CA GLN A 56 7.00 -21.51 39.86
C GLN A 56 6.79 -23.03 39.95
N CYS A 57 6.20 -23.67 38.93
CA CYS A 57 6.59 -25.04 38.57
C CYS A 57 6.28 -25.40 37.11
N THR A 58 7.35 -25.74 36.38
CA THR A 58 7.48 -26.76 35.32
C THR A 58 6.20 -27.31 34.65
N SER A 59 6.06 -27.07 33.33
CA SER A 59 5.20 -27.89 32.46
C SER A 59 5.75 -29.32 32.35
N PRO A 60 4.86 -30.33 32.39
CA PRO A 60 4.71 -31.16 31.20
C PRO A 60 3.25 -31.47 30.88
N ALA A 61 2.75 -30.92 29.77
CA ALA A 61 1.41 -31.25 29.28
C ALA A 61 1.36 -32.67 28.69
N ILE A 62 0.53 -33.53 29.29
CA ILE A 62 0.11 -34.82 28.74
C ILE A 62 -1.22 -34.64 27.98
N TYR A 63 -1.53 -35.60 27.11
CA TYR A 63 -2.64 -35.64 26.15
C TYR A 63 -4.00 -35.05 26.61
N PRO A 64 -4.71 -34.31 25.74
CA PRO A 64 -6.02 -33.74 26.04
C PRO A 64 -7.16 -34.74 25.83
N GLU A 65 -7.35 -35.66 26.79
CA GLU A 65 -8.43 -36.66 26.74
C GLU A 65 -9.47 -36.47 27.88
N SER A 66 -9.08 -35.84 28.99
CA SER A 66 -9.89 -35.75 30.23
C SER A 66 -11.12 -34.83 30.19
N SER A 67 -11.27 -33.93 29.20
CA SER A 67 -12.28 -32.85 29.23
C SER A 67 -13.75 -33.31 29.38
N TRP A 68 -14.10 -34.54 28.99
CA TRP A 68 -15.43 -35.12 29.21
C TRP A 68 -15.48 -35.99 30.47
N GLU A 69 -14.35 -36.56 30.88
CA GLU A 69 -14.22 -37.36 32.10
C GLU A 69 -14.31 -36.45 33.33
N ASP A 70 -13.61 -35.31 33.32
CA ASP A 70 -13.67 -34.25 34.35
C ASP A 70 -15.11 -33.72 34.52
N CYS A 71 -15.80 -33.48 33.40
CA CYS A 71 -17.20 -33.00 33.39
C CYS A 71 -18.18 -34.03 33.97
N LEU A 72 -17.93 -35.34 33.74
CA LEU A 72 -18.71 -36.41 34.36
C LEU A 72 -18.40 -36.56 35.85
N LEU A 73 -17.14 -36.34 36.26
CA LEU A 73 -16.72 -36.38 37.65
C LEU A 73 -17.31 -35.21 38.46
N GLU A 74 -17.30 -34.00 37.90
CA GLU A 74 -17.94 -32.82 38.51
C GLU A 74 -19.47 -32.98 38.60
N GLN A 75 -20.10 -33.58 37.59
CA GLN A 75 -21.53 -33.92 37.65
C GLN A 75 -21.84 -34.99 38.70
N GLN A 76 -20.95 -35.97 38.89
CA GLN A 76 -21.10 -37.00 39.93
C GLN A 76 -20.96 -36.39 41.33
N ASP A 77 -19.95 -35.54 41.57
CA ASP A 77 -19.75 -34.85 42.85
C ASP A 77 -20.89 -33.86 43.16
N HIS A 78 -21.44 -33.17 42.14
CA HIS A 78 -22.64 -32.35 42.30
C HIS A 78 -23.86 -33.18 42.77
N LEU A 79 -24.09 -34.34 42.15
CA LEU A 79 -25.19 -35.24 42.53
C LEU A 79 -24.96 -35.87 43.92
N GLU A 80 -23.72 -36.15 44.31
CA GLU A 80 -23.39 -36.63 45.66
C GLU A 80 -23.63 -35.54 46.71
N ARG A 81 -23.31 -34.27 46.41
CA ARG A 81 -23.66 -33.12 47.26
C ARG A 81 -25.16 -32.92 47.42
N GLU A 82 -25.94 -32.96 46.33
CA GLU A 82 -27.42 -32.88 46.41
C GLU A 82 -28.01 -34.07 47.17
N MET A 83 -27.46 -35.28 46.99
CA MET A 83 -27.87 -36.46 47.74
C MET A 83 -27.59 -36.31 49.23
N GLU A 84 -26.44 -35.77 49.63
CA GLU A 84 -26.11 -35.57 51.05
C GLU A 84 -26.93 -34.43 51.69
N GLU A 85 -27.25 -33.37 50.94
CA GLU A 85 -28.20 -32.34 51.38
C GLU A 85 -29.61 -32.95 51.56
N ALA A 86 -30.06 -33.78 50.62
CA ALA A 86 -31.32 -34.51 50.73
C ALA A 86 -31.33 -35.47 51.95
N LYS A 87 -30.23 -36.17 52.24
CA LYS A 87 -30.09 -36.97 53.48
C LYS A 87 -30.17 -36.09 54.73
N LYS A 88 -29.50 -34.92 54.76
CA LYS A 88 -29.58 -33.98 55.89
C LYS A 88 -31.02 -33.49 56.08
N MET A 89 -31.72 -33.11 55.01
CA MET A 89 -33.12 -32.71 55.06
C MET A 89 -34.04 -33.84 55.57
N ILE A 90 -33.87 -35.06 55.06
CA ILE A 90 -34.65 -36.23 55.52
C ILE A 90 -34.38 -36.53 57.00
N SER A 91 -33.14 -36.45 57.44
CA SER A 91 -32.76 -36.65 58.85
C SER A 91 -33.31 -35.54 59.77
N GLY A 92 -33.32 -34.29 59.30
CA GLY A 92 -33.95 -33.16 60.01
C GLY A 92 -35.47 -33.31 60.11
N LEU A 93 -36.13 -33.74 59.03
CA LEU A 93 -37.57 -34.06 59.04
C LEU A 93 -37.88 -35.26 59.94
N GLN A 94 -37.01 -36.28 59.96
CA GLN A 94 -37.15 -37.43 60.86
C GLN A 94 -36.99 -37.00 62.34
N ALA A 95 -36.04 -36.12 62.66
CA ALA A 95 -35.89 -35.55 64.00
C ALA A 95 -37.13 -34.72 64.40
N LEU A 96 -37.63 -33.84 63.52
CA LEU A 96 -38.87 -33.10 63.75
C LEU A 96 -40.08 -34.02 64.00
N LEU A 97 -40.22 -35.11 63.24
CA LEU A 97 -41.35 -36.04 63.35
C LEU A 97 -41.28 -36.97 64.57
N LEU A 98 -40.08 -37.29 65.08
CA LEU A 98 -39.89 -38.17 66.23
C LEU A 98 -39.72 -37.41 67.56
N ASN A 99 -39.01 -36.28 67.54
CA ASN A 99 -38.58 -35.52 68.72
C ASN A 99 -39.27 -34.14 68.84
N GLY A 100 -40.01 -33.70 67.82
CA GLY A 100 -40.71 -32.40 67.81
C GLY A 100 -39.82 -31.16 67.62
N SER A 101 -38.52 -31.33 67.41
CA SER A 101 -37.54 -30.26 67.23
C SER A 101 -36.31 -30.75 66.44
N LEU A 102 -35.50 -29.85 65.87
CA LEU A 102 -34.19 -30.25 65.32
C LEU A 102 -33.17 -30.44 66.45
N PRO A 103 -32.12 -31.27 66.25
CA PRO A 103 -30.98 -31.32 67.17
C PRO A 103 -30.23 -29.98 67.29
N GLU A 104 -30.37 -29.10 66.29
CA GLU A 104 -29.87 -27.72 66.31
C GLU A 104 -30.71 -26.81 67.26
N ASP A 105 -31.98 -27.14 67.52
CA ASP A 105 -32.86 -26.41 68.46
C ASP A 105 -32.63 -26.83 69.93
N GLU A 106 -32.21 -28.06 70.20
CA GLU A 106 -31.90 -28.52 71.57
C GLU A 106 -30.84 -27.62 72.22
N GLN A 107 -29.83 -27.18 71.46
CA GLN A 107 -28.78 -26.27 71.94
C GLN A 107 -29.28 -24.83 72.20
N ARG A 108 -30.38 -24.41 71.58
CA ARG A 108 -31.06 -23.14 71.91
C ARG A 108 -32.00 -23.26 73.12
N ASN A 109 -32.63 -24.42 73.28
CA ASN A 109 -33.60 -24.69 74.34
C ASN A 109 -32.98 -25.21 75.66
N LEU A 110 -31.70 -25.59 75.67
CA LEU A 110 -31.02 -26.16 76.85
C LEU A 110 -30.88 -25.19 78.05
N PHE A 111 -31.12 -23.89 77.86
CA PHE A 111 -31.27 -22.92 78.95
C PHE A 111 -32.71 -22.88 79.49
N THR A 112 -33.17 -24.01 80.03
CA THR A 112 -34.43 -24.06 80.79
C THR A 112 -34.33 -23.13 82.00
N LEU A 113 -35.18 -22.10 82.04
CA LEU A 113 -35.22 -21.10 83.10
C LEU A 113 -35.87 -21.66 84.39
N ARG A 114 -35.27 -22.72 84.94
CA ARG A 114 -35.71 -23.39 86.16
C ARG A 114 -34.56 -24.02 86.93
N GLU A 115 -33.54 -23.23 87.24
CA GLU A 115 -32.76 -23.49 88.46
C GLU A 115 -33.68 -23.33 89.67
N ASP A 116 -33.94 -24.45 90.35
CA ASP A 116 -34.90 -24.58 91.45
C ASP A 116 -34.29 -23.96 92.74
N GLY A 117 -34.11 -22.64 92.73
CA GLY A 117 -33.48 -21.88 93.81
C GLY A 117 -33.00 -20.45 93.47
N ALA A 118 -32.98 -20.04 92.20
CA ALA A 118 -32.50 -18.71 91.80
C ALA A 118 -33.44 -17.56 92.27
N CYS A 119 -32.86 -16.41 92.64
CA CYS A 119 -33.63 -15.26 93.16
C CYS A 119 -34.45 -14.59 92.03
N PRO A 120 -35.71 -14.18 92.25
CA PRO A 120 -36.54 -13.59 91.18
C PRO A 120 -35.94 -12.30 90.60
N GLU A 121 -35.26 -11.48 91.40
CA GLU A 121 -34.50 -10.32 90.92
C GLU A 121 -33.37 -10.70 89.94
N GLU A 122 -32.65 -11.80 90.19
CA GLU A 122 -31.57 -12.29 89.33
C GLU A 122 -32.11 -12.80 87.99
N GLN A 123 -33.22 -13.56 88.03
CA GLN A 123 -33.92 -13.99 86.82
C GLN A 123 -34.39 -12.79 85.98
N LEU A 124 -34.90 -11.73 86.63
CA LEU A 124 -35.34 -10.51 85.96
C LEU A 124 -34.16 -9.76 85.29
N VAL A 125 -32.99 -9.71 85.94
CA VAL A 125 -31.75 -9.17 85.34
C VAL A 125 -31.31 -10.00 84.13
N ILE A 126 -31.35 -11.34 84.21
CA ILE A 126 -30.98 -12.23 83.08
C ILE A 126 -31.94 -12.06 81.90
N ILE A 127 -33.26 -12.03 82.16
CA ILE A 127 -34.29 -11.80 81.14
C ILE A 127 -34.09 -10.43 80.47
N LYS A 128 -33.85 -9.38 81.26
CA LYS A 128 -33.60 -8.04 80.73
C LYS A 128 -32.33 -8.00 79.87
N SER A 129 -31.22 -8.59 80.34
CA SER A 129 -29.97 -8.65 79.57
C SER A 129 -30.15 -9.37 78.23
N ARG A 130 -30.91 -10.47 78.20
CA ARG A 130 -31.24 -11.21 76.96
C ARG A 130 -32.14 -10.38 76.03
N LEU A 131 -33.08 -9.61 76.57
CA LEU A 131 -33.92 -8.70 75.79
C LEU A 131 -33.11 -7.54 75.20
N ASP A 132 -32.26 -6.90 75.99
CA ASP A 132 -31.38 -5.80 75.54
C ASP A 132 -30.39 -6.29 74.47
N GLN A 133 -29.82 -7.50 74.63
CA GLN A 133 -29.01 -8.17 73.60
C GLN A 133 -29.82 -8.40 72.31
N SER A 134 -30.98 -9.04 72.39
CA SER A 134 -31.82 -9.34 71.22
C SER A 134 -32.28 -8.07 70.48
N MET A 135 -32.56 -6.99 71.23
CA MET A 135 -32.87 -5.67 70.67
C MET A 135 -31.67 -5.02 69.98
N SER A 136 -30.45 -5.28 70.44
CA SER A 136 -29.20 -4.83 69.79
C SER A 136 -28.92 -5.63 68.50
N GLU A 137 -29.02 -6.96 68.56
CA GLU A 137 -28.90 -7.85 67.40
C GLU A 137 -29.93 -7.48 66.32
N ASN A 138 -31.18 -7.18 66.70
CA ASN A 138 -32.22 -6.75 65.78
C ASN A 138 -31.91 -5.39 65.10
N GLN A 139 -31.19 -4.49 65.77
CA GLN A 139 -30.72 -3.22 65.18
C GLN A 139 -29.52 -3.45 64.23
N SER A 140 -28.62 -4.37 64.57
CA SER A 140 -27.54 -4.79 63.68
C SER A 140 -28.09 -5.38 62.37
N LEU A 141 -28.97 -6.38 62.48
CA LEU A 141 -29.61 -7.04 61.32
C LEU A 141 -30.44 -6.08 60.46
N LYS A 142 -31.09 -5.06 61.06
CA LYS A 142 -31.78 -3.99 60.31
C LYS A 142 -30.81 -3.12 59.51
N SER A 143 -29.62 -2.85 60.07
CA SER A 143 -28.57 -2.06 59.41
C SER A 143 -27.92 -2.85 58.28
N GLU A 144 -27.61 -4.12 58.51
CA GLU A 144 -27.06 -5.05 57.52
C GLU A 144 -28.03 -5.27 56.34
N LEU A 145 -29.32 -5.49 56.63
CA LEU A 145 -30.37 -5.56 55.61
C LEU A 145 -30.49 -4.29 54.76
N LEU A 146 -30.19 -3.12 55.34
CA LEU A 146 -30.21 -1.84 54.61
C LEU A 146 -28.96 -1.68 53.74
N ASN A 147 -27.80 -2.15 54.20
CA ASN A 147 -26.57 -2.25 53.40
C ASN A 147 -26.77 -3.18 52.20
N TYR A 148 -27.22 -4.43 52.38
CA TYR A 148 -27.49 -5.34 51.26
C TYR A 148 -28.52 -4.78 50.27
N LYS A 149 -29.54 -4.06 50.76
CA LYS A 149 -30.50 -3.35 49.88
C LYS A 149 -29.88 -2.23 49.07
N GLN A 150 -28.80 -1.61 49.53
CA GLN A 150 -28.07 -0.60 48.75
C GLN A 150 -27.05 -1.26 47.80
N GLU A 151 -26.32 -2.27 48.27
CA GLU A 151 -25.41 -3.05 47.44
C GLU A 151 -26.14 -3.68 46.23
N ASN A 152 -27.32 -4.27 46.44
CA ASN A 152 -28.12 -4.85 45.37
C ASN A 152 -28.53 -3.80 44.30
N ARG A 153 -28.82 -2.55 44.70
CA ARG A 153 -29.04 -1.43 43.76
C ARG A 153 -27.77 -1.07 42.99
N ASN A 154 -26.63 -1.02 43.69
CA ASN A 154 -25.34 -0.72 43.06
C ASN A 154 -24.98 -1.80 42.02
N LEU A 155 -25.14 -3.09 42.38
CA LEU A 155 -24.90 -4.23 41.50
C LEU A 155 -25.85 -4.25 40.29
N GLN A 156 -27.13 -3.93 40.48
CA GLN A 156 -28.08 -3.81 39.37
C GLN A 156 -27.70 -2.65 38.42
N GLY A 157 -27.25 -1.50 38.95
CA GLY A 157 -26.73 -0.40 38.12
C GLY A 157 -25.45 -0.77 37.35
N ILE A 158 -24.53 -1.52 37.97
CA ILE A 158 -23.32 -2.04 37.30
C ILE A 158 -23.71 -3.02 36.18
N LYS A 159 -24.63 -3.94 36.45
CA LYS A 159 -25.16 -4.89 35.46
C LYS A 159 -25.77 -4.17 34.26
N ASP A 160 -26.61 -3.17 34.47
CA ASP A 160 -27.27 -2.43 33.39
C ASP A 160 -26.24 -1.65 32.54
N ALA A 161 -25.23 -1.05 33.18
CA ALA A 161 -24.13 -0.37 32.48
C ALA A 161 -23.26 -1.35 31.65
N LEU A 162 -22.96 -2.54 32.20
CA LEU A 162 -22.26 -3.59 31.46
C LEU A 162 -23.08 -4.11 30.28
N GLN A 163 -24.39 -4.30 30.46
CA GLN A 163 -25.29 -4.76 29.40
C GLN A 163 -25.43 -3.70 28.28
N GLN A 164 -25.46 -2.41 28.60
CA GLN A 164 -25.39 -1.33 27.62
C GLN A 164 -24.05 -1.32 26.86
N ARG A 165 -22.93 -1.54 27.56
CA ARG A 165 -21.59 -1.60 26.92
C ARG A 165 -21.47 -2.80 25.98
N LEU A 166 -22.01 -3.96 26.36
CA LEU A 166 -22.08 -5.15 25.51
C LEU A 166 -22.89 -4.89 24.24
N ALA A 167 -24.11 -4.37 24.34
CA ALA A 167 -24.94 -4.05 23.18
C ALA A 167 -24.28 -3.02 22.23
N THR A 168 -23.50 -2.08 22.79
CA THR A 168 -22.70 -1.13 22.00
C THR A 168 -21.56 -1.84 21.24
N GLN A 169 -20.88 -2.79 21.88
CA GLN A 169 -19.86 -3.61 21.23
C GLN A 169 -20.45 -4.53 20.15
N GLU A 170 -21.60 -5.18 20.40
CA GLU A 170 -22.32 -5.99 19.41
C GLU A 170 -22.66 -5.18 18.15
N SER A 171 -23.18 -3.95 18.32
CA SER A 171 -23.43 -3.03 17.21
C SER A 171 -22.16 -2.71 16.41
N SER A 172 -21.04 -2.41 17.09
CA SER A 172 -19.76 -2.13 16.41
C SER A 172 -19.22 -3.35 15.65
N VAL A 173 -19.39 -4.57 16.18
CA VAL A 173 -18.98 -5.81 15.51
C VAL A 173 -19.84 -6.08 14.28
N LEU A 174 -21.15 -5.77 14.31
CA LEU A 174 -22.03 -5.87 13.15
C LEU A 174 -21.66 -4.85 12.06
N GLN A 175 -21.32 -3.61 12.44
CA GLN A 175 -20.82 -2.60 11.49
C GLN A 175 -19.52 -3.06 10.82
N LEU A 176 -18.52 -3.47 11.61
CA LEU A 176 -17.23 -3.94 11.09
C LEU A 176 -17.38 -5.18 10.19
N LYS A 177 -18.32 -6.09 10.47
CA LYS A 177 -18.65 -7.21 9.56
C LYS A 177 -19.22 -6.72 8.22
N GLN A 178 -20.07 -5.69 8.23
CA GLN A 178 -20.62 -5.12 6.99
C GLN A 178 -19.54 -4.36 6.18
N GLU A 179 -18.61 -3.68 6.86
CA GLU A 179 -17.47 -3.02 6.23
C GLU A 179 -16.47 -4.01 5.62
N LEU A 180 -16.16 -5.11 6.33
CA LEU A 180 -15.34 -6.21 5.81
C LEU A 180 -15.96 -6.86 4.56
N LEU A 181 -17.28 -7.07 4.55
CA LEU A 181 -17.99 -7.61 3.38
C LEU A 181 -17.87 -6.68 2.17
N ARG A 182 -18.03 -5.35 2.36
CA ARG A 182 -17.83 -4.36 1.29
C ARG A 182 -16.38 -4.37 0.78
N ALA A 183 -15.40 -4.32 1.68
CA ALA A 183 -13.98 -4.35 1.32
C ALA A 183 -13.55 -5.64 0.59
N ASN A 184 -14.12 -6.80 0.94
CA ASN A 184 -13.90 -8.05 0.21
C ASN A 184 -14.47 -7.98 -1.22
N MET A 185 -15.68 -7.44 -1.41
CA MET A 185 -16.27 -7.27 -2.75
C MET A 185 -15.43 -6.35 -3.64
N ASP A 186 -14.92 -5.25 -3.08
CA ASP A 186 -14.04 -4.30 -3.78
C ASP A 186 -12.68 -4.94 -4.13
N ARG A 187 -12.08 -5.69 -3.20
CA ARG A 187 -10.86 -6.47 -3.42
C ARG A 187 -11.03 -7.47 -4.57
N ASP A 188 -12.14 -8.21 -4.57
CA ASP A 188 -12.40 -9.25 -5.57
C ASP A 188 -12.68 -8.63 -6.96
N GLU A 189 -13.23 -7.42 -7.02
CA GLU A 189 -13.34 -6.64 -8.26
C GLU A 189 -11.99 -6.15 -8.77
N LEU A 190 -11.15 -5.58 -7.89
CA LEU A 190 -9.78 -5.22 -8.25
C LEU A 190 -8.95 -6.43 -8.69
N GLN A 191 -9.17 -7.61 -8.11
CA GLN A 191 -8.55 -8.87 -8.53
C GLN A 191 -9.01 -9.28 -9.95
N ARG A 192 -10.30 -9.19 -10.27
CA ARG A 192 -10.81 -9.42 -11.64
C ARG A 192 -10.15 -8.47 -12.63
N GLN A 193 -10.11 -7.17 -12.32
CA GLN A 193 -9.49 -6.16 -13.18
C GLN A 193 -7.99 -6.38 -13.38
N ASN A 194 -7.27 -6.81 -12.34
CA ASN A 194 -5.84 -7.13 -12.41
C ASN A 194 -5.56 -8.33 -13.32
N VAL A 195 -6.33 -9.42 -13.20
CA VAL A 195 -6.25 -10.59 -14.11
C VAL A 195 -6.54 -10.19 -15.56
N ASP A 196 -7.51 -9.29 -15.79
CA ASP A 196 -7.84 -8.78 -17.12
C ASP A 196 -6.77 -7.86 -17.72
N LEU A 197 -6.07 -7.08 -16.90
CA LEU A 197 -4.94 -6.25 -17.30
C LEU A 197 -3.69 -7.11 -17.58
N GLN A 198 -3.44 -8.13 -16.76
CA GLN A 198 -2.37 -9.11 -16.96
C GLN A 198 -2.52 -9.83 -18.31
N ARG A 199 -3.72 -10.34 -18.63
CA ARG A 199 -4.01 -10.95 -19.93
C ARG A 199 -3.72 -10.01 -21.11
N LYS A 200 -4.16 -8.75 -21.01
CA LYS A 200 -3.88 -7.72 -22.03
C LYS A 200 -2.38 -7.42 -22.17
N MET A 201 -1.61 -7.49 -21.09
CA MET A 201 -0.16 -7.31 -21.10
C MET A 201 0.56 -8.50 -21.76
N GLU A 202 0.08 -9.72 -21.53
CA GLU A 202 0.54 -10.95 -22.18
C GLU A 202 0.22 -10.95 -23.69
N GLU A 203 -1.01 -10.57 -24.08
CA GLU A 203 -1.40 -10.37 -25.49
C GLU A 203 -0.47 -9.37 -26.20
N ARG A 204 -0.20 -8.21 -25.58
CA ARG A 204 0.74 -7.21 -26.12
C ARG A 204 2.17 -7.74 -26.21
N SER A 205 2.60 -8.53 -25.24
CA SER A 205 3.92 -9.18 -25.24
C SER A 205 4.06 -10.21 -26.36
N GLN A 206 2.99 -10.97 -26.65
CA GLN A 206 2.93 -11.89 -27.78
C GLN A 206 3.00 -11.15 -29.13
N PHE A 207 2.22 -10.07 -29.31
CA PHE A 207 2.33 -9.24 -30.52
C PHE A 207 3.75 -8.66 -30.71
N ILE A 208 4.41 -8.21 -29.63
CA ILE A 208 5.80 -7.75 -29.68
C ILE A 208 6.76 -8.89 -30.08
N ALA A 209 6.54 -10.12 -29.60
CA ALA A 209 7.35 -11.27 -29.99
C ALA A 209 7.17 -11.62 -31.49
N ASP A 210 5.96 -11.54 -32.03
CA ASP A 210 5.69 -11.83 -33.44
C ASP A 210 6.20 -10.72 -34.38
N TYR A 211 6.03 -9.44 -34.01
CA TYR A 211 6.67 -8.34 -34.75
C TYR A 211 8.21 -8.44 -34.75
N LYS A 212 8.83 -8.93 -33.67
CA LYS A 212 10.28 -9.22 -33.66
C LYS A 212 10.66 -10.33 -34.64
N LYS A 213 9.88 -11.43 -34.73
CA LYS A 213 10.10 -12.51 -35.71
C LYS A 213 10.00 -11.97 -37.15
N ASP A 214 9.04 -11.10 -37.43
CA ASP A 214 8.88 -10.49 -38.76
C ASP A 214 9.95 -9.44 -39.08
N LEU A 215 10.47 -8.72 -38.07
CA LEU A 215 11.63 -7.87 -38.23
C LEU A 215 12.87 -8.69 -38.62
N THR A 216 13.14 -9.81 -37.94
CA THR A 216 14.31 -10.67 -38.25
C THR A 216 14.22 -11.33 -39.63
N LYS A 217 13.01 -11.68 -40.11
CA LYS A 217 12.79 -12.16 -41.49
C LYS A 217 13.13 -11.08 -42.52
N LYS A 218 12.72 -9.83 -42.27
CA LYS A 218 12.99 -8.68 -43.15
C LYS A 218 14.47 -8.32 -43.16
N GLU A 219 15.11 -8.32 -42.00
CA GLU A 219 16.56 -8.09 -41.84
C GLU A 219 17.37 -9.12 -42.64
N TRP A 220 17.05 -10.41 -42.52
CA TRP A 220 17.68 -11.47 -43.31
C TRP A 220 17.51 -11.26 -44.83
N LEU A 221 16.32 -10.84 -45.28
CA LEU A 221 16.07 -10.55 -46.70
C LEU A 221 16.85 -9.32 -47.19
N ILE A 222 16.97 -8.27 -46.36
CA ILE A 222 17.79 -7.09 -46.65
C ILE A 222 19.26 -7.50 -46.81
N GLN A 223 19.81 -8.30 -45.88
CA GLN A 223 21.17 -8.83 -45.97
C GLN A 223 21.38 -9.70 -47.24
N GLN A 224 20.39 -10.50 -47.63
CA GLN A 224 20.45 -11.29 -48.87
C GLN A 224 20.47 -10.41 -50.13
N LEU A 225 19.73 -9.30 -50.15
CA LEU A 225 19.72 -8.35 -51.26
C LEU A 225 20.99 -7.50 -51.30
N GLN A 226 21.51 -7.10 -50.14
CA GLN A 226 22.79 -6.39 -49.99
C GLN A 226 23.94 -7.21 -50.58
N GLY A 227 24.08 -8.49 -50.21
CA GLY A 227 25.13 -9.35 -50.77
C GLY A 227 25.07 -9.51 -52.29
N LYS A 228 23.86 -9.58 -52.87
CA LYS A 228 23.66 -9.61 -54.33
C LYS A 228 24.06 -8.29 -55.01
N LEU A 229 23.78 -7.15 -54.36
CA LEU A 229 24.21 -5.84 -54.82
C LEU A 229 25.74 -5.74 -54.80
N ASP A 230 26.37 -6.12 -53.70
CA ASP A 230 27.83 -6.07 -53.53
C ASP A 230 28.56 -6.99 -54.53
N GLU A 231 28.00 -8.18 -54.82
CA GLU A 231 28.47 -9.04 -55.92
C GLU A 231 28.39 -8.37 -57.30
N SER A 232 27.28 -7.67 -57.59
CA SER A 232 27.11 -6.98 -58.87
C SER A 232 28.08 -5.80 -59.01
N GLN A 233 28.34 -5.07 -57.92
CA GLN A 233 29.33 -3.99 -57.86
C GLN A 233 30.76 -4.53 -58.03
N ARG A 234 31.07 -5.71 -57.46
CA ARG A 234 32.36 -6.38 -57.65
C ARG A 234 32.59 -6.75 -59.11
N LYS A 235 31.62 -7.42 -59.75
CA LYS A 235 31.64 -7.78 -61.18
C LYS A 235 31.77 -6.53 -62.09
N LEU A 236 31.09 -5.44 -61.75
CA LEU A 236 31.21 -4.16 -62.45
C LEU A 236 32.61 -3.53 -62.28
N SER A 237 33.21 -3.66 -61.09
CA SER A 237 34.56 -3.17 -60.79
C SER A 237 35.64 -3.99 -61.52
N GLU A 238 35.49 -5.31 -61.57
CA GLU A 238 36.31 -6.22 -62.36
C GLU A 238 36.23 -5.88 -63.86
N ALA A 239 35.02 -5.68 -64.40
CA ALA A 239 34.82 -5.28 -65.78
C ALA A 239 35.42 -3.89 -66.10
N ASN A 240 35.31 -2.93 -65.17
CA ASN A 240 35.98 -1.63 -65.31
C ASN A 240 37.50 -1.75 -65.28
N TYR A 241 38.08 -2.62 -64.44
CA TYR A 241 39.52 -2.89 -64.43
C TYR A 241 39.99 -3.40 -65.81
N HIS A 242 39.35 -4.45 -66.34
CA HIS A 242 39.66 -4.98 -67.68
C HIS A 242 39.50 -3.92 -68.78
N LYS A 243 38.46 -3.07 -68.70
CA LYS A 243 38.27 -1.94 -69.62
C LYS A 243 39.44 -0.94 -69.54
N THR A 244 39.90 -0.58 -68.34
CA THR A 244 41.05 0.34 -68.20
C THR A 244 42.36 -0.28 -68.65
N ASP A 245 42.51 -1.60 -68.58
CA ASP A 245 43.72 -2.29 -69.03
C ASP A 245 43.78 -2.37 -70.57
N LEU A 246 42.67 -2.77 -71.20
CA LEU A 246 42.51 -2.72 -72.66
C LEU A 246 42.68 -1.30 -73.22
N GLN A 247 42.24 -0.26 -72.47
CA GLN A 247 42.45 1.13 -72.85
C GLN A 247 43.95 1.50 -72.87
N LYS A 248 44.73 1.08 -71.87
CA LYS A 248 46.19 1.32 -71.83
C LYS A 248 46.91 0.64 -73.00
N GLU A 249 46.61 -0.63 -73.28
CA GLU A 249 47.19 -1.35 -74.43
C GLU A 249 46.83 -0.67 -75.76
N LEU A 250 45.58 -0.22 -75.90
CA LEU A 250 45.10 0.48 -77.08
C LEU A 250 45.77 1.85 -77.25
N ASP A 251 46.02 2.60 -76.18
CA ASP A 251 46.73 3.88 -76.22
C ASP A 251 48.24 3.71 -76.39
N HIS A 252 48.85 2.65 -75.83
CA HIS A 252 50.23 2.25 -76.11
C HIS A 252 50.43 1.93 -77.60
N ARG A 253 49.49 1.20 -78.22
CA ARG A 253 49.50 0.94 -79.67
C ARG A 253 49.31 2.18 -80.54
N LYS A 254 48.61 3.22 -80.06
CA LYS A 254 48.57 4.54 -80.75
C LYS A 254 49.88 5.30 -80.63
N ALA A 255 50.55 5.20 -79.48
CA ALA A 255 51.82 5.89 -79.24
C ALA A 255 52.94 5.36 -80.13
N LEU A 256 52.95 4.06 -80.46
CA LEU A 256 54.00 3.44 -81.30
C LEU A 256 54.16 4.14 -82.67
N PRO A 257 53.13 4.30 -83.54
CA PRO A 257 53.24 5.12 -84.75
C PRO A 257 53.69 6.55 -84.49
N GLN A 258 53.24 7.18 -83.40
CA GLN A 258 53.57 8.56 -83.10
C GLN A 258 55.03 8.75 -82.65
N GLN A 259 55.66 7.73 -82.06
CA GLN A 259 57.10 7.71 -81.80
C GLN A 259 57.92 7.71 -83.10
N TYR A 260 57.47 7.00 -84.15
CA TYR A 260 58.14 6.99 -85.46
C TYR A 260 58.00 8.30 -86.25
N MET A 261 56.99 9.13 -85.95
CA MET A 261 56.80 10.42 -86.64
C MET A 261 57.48 11.60 -85.90
N ASN A 262 57.96 11.39 -84.67
CA ASN A 262 58.56 12.44 -83.84
C ASN A 262 60.08 12.61 -84.04
N GLU A 263 60.68 11.94 -85.03
CA GLU A 263 62.12 12.08 -85.35
C GLU A 263 62.42 13.08 -86.49
N GLU A 264 61.42 13.63 -87.19
CA GLU A 264 61.65 14.48 -88.38
C GLU A 264 61.14 15.95 -88.34
N ASP A 265 60.21 16.35 -87.45
CA ASP A 265 59.65 17.72 -87.43
C ASP A 265 59.68 18.39 -86.02
N ASP A 266 60.52 19.43 -85.86
CA ASP A 266 60.54 20.32 -84.69
C ASP A 266 60.92 21.78 -85.07
N GLN A 267 59.97 22.53 -85.68
CA GLN A 267 60.01 24.02 -85.64
C GLN A 267 58.74 24.78 -86.11
N VAL A 268 58.50 25.93 -85.45
CA VAL A 268 57.72 27.12 -85.85
C VAL A 268 56.19 26.95 -86.11
N SER A 269 55.35 27.53 -85.23
CA SER A 269 54.73 28.85 -85.48
C SER A 269 53.96 29.43 -84.28
N ASP A 270 53.57 30.70 -84.38
CA ASP A 270 52.96 31.56 -83.34
C ASP A 270 51.50 31.97 -83.70
N TYR A 271 50.93 32.89 -82.91
CA TYR A 271 49.84 33.85 -83.19
C TYR A 271 48.46 33.61 -82.54
N MET A 272 47.85 34.72 -82.08
CA MET A 272 46.66 34.78 -81.21
C MET A 272 45.31 34.79 -81.95
N SER A 273 44.21 34.46 -81.24
CA SER A 273 43.04 35.36 -81.05
C SER A 273 41.90 34.79 -80.18
N HIS A 274 41.10 35.68 -79.56
CA HIS A 274 39.73 35.45 -79.05
C HIS A 274 38.77 36.42 -79.77
N PRO A 275 37.49 36.06 -80.03
CA PRO A 275 36.41 36.53 -79.13
C PRO A 275 35.21 35.54 -79.00
N ALA A 276 34.02 36.01 -78.58
CA ALA A 276 32.99 35.23 -77.88
C ALA A 276 31.60 35.09 -78.57
N GLN A 277 30.74 34.21 -77.99
CA GLN A 277 29.28 34.03 -78.20
C GLN A 277 28.85 33.35 -79.54
N THR A 278 27.68 32.69 -79.71
CA THR A 278 26.39 32.61 -78.95
C THR A 278 25.74 31.20 -78.93
N ASN A 279 24.99 30.88 -77.86
CA ASN A 279 23.75 30.06 -77.74
C ASN A 279 23.52 28.70 -78.48
N GLY A 280 23.15 27.68 -77.68
CA GLY A 280 22.38 26.48 -78.07
C GLY A 280 21.79 25.76 -76.85
N PHE A 281 20.52 25.35 -76.87
CA PHE A 281 19.77 24.74 -75.74
C PHE A 281 19.76 23.19 -75.89
N ILE A 282 19.75 22.37 -74.83
CA ILE A 282 18.57 21.90 -74.08
C ILE A 282 18.97 21.36 -72.68
N GLN A 283 17.97 21.15 -71.82
CA GLN A 283 18.03 20.94 -70.36
C GLN A 283 18.34 19.50 -69.90
N SER A 284 18.92 19.36 -68.71
CA SER A 284 18.40 18.49 -67.64
C SER A 284 18.80 19.04 -66.25
N ALA A 285 18.16 18.57 -65.18
CA ALA A 285 18.13 19.25 -63.88
C ALA A 285 19.17 18.75 -62.85
N GLY A 286 19.78 19.71 -62.13
CA GLY A 286 20.73 19.45 -61.03
C GLY A 286 20.80 20.62 -60.04
N LYS A 287 19.69 20.97 -59.39
CA LYS A 287 19.66 22.07 -58.41
C LYS A 287 20.30 21.66 -57.09
N GLY A 288 21.49 22.20 -56.81
CA GLY A 288 22.00 22.29 -55.43
C GLY A 288 21.08 23.16 -54.54
N PRO A 289 21.14 22.98 -53.21
CA PRO A 289 20.18 23.60 -52.29
C PRO A 289 20.36 25.12 -52.20
N SER A 290 19.35 25.86 -52.66
CA SER A 290 19.26 27.31 -52.49
C SER A 290 19.07 27.69 -51.01
N LEU A 291 19.64 28.82 -50.60
CA LEU A 291 19.45 29.40 -49.27
C LEU A 291 18.06 30.06 -49.17
N GLU A 292 17.05 29.24 -48.84
CA GLU A 292 15.72 29.69 -48.42
C GLU A 292 15.79 30.74 -47.29
N PRO A 293 14.98 31.81 -47.31
CA PRO A 293 14.91 32.78 -46.20
C PRO A 293 14.54 32.10 -44.88
N ALA A 294 15.25 32.43 -43.80
CA ALA A 294 15.08 31.76 -42.50
C ALA A 294 13.63 31.79 -41.96
N GLN A 295 12.89 32.87 -42.21
CA GLN A 295 11.48 33.01 -41.85
C GLN A 295 10.55 31.98 -42.54
N GLN A 296 10.97 31.44 -43.68
CA GLN A 296 10.21 30.46 -44.44
C GLN A 296 10.46 29.03 -43.97
N ARG A 297 11.55 28.78 -43.23
CA ARG A 297 11.79 27.50 -42.52
C ARG A 297 10.93 27.42 -41.27
N SER A 298 11.00 28.42 -40.39
CA SER A 298 10.19 28.47 -39.16
C SER A 298 8.68 28.31 -39.39
N ALA A 299 8.15 28.82 -40.52
CA ALA A 299 6.76 28.62 -40.90
C ALA A 299 6.44 27.18 -41.38
N LYS A 300 7.36 26.52 -42.10
CA LYS A 300 7.23 25.12 -42.53
C LYS A 300 7.35 24.16 -41.35
N ASP A 301 8.27 24.44 -40.44
CA ASP A 301 8.50 23.64 -39.23
C ASP A 301 7.30 23.75 -38.26
N LEU A 302 6.73 24.95 -38.09
CA LEU A 302 5.47 25.15 -37.35
C LEU A 302 4.29 24.39 -37.98
N GLN A 303 4.18 24.40 -39.31
CA GLN A 303 3.13 23.67 -40.02
C GLN A 303 3.28 22.15 -39.82
N LEU A 304 4.51 21.62 -39.88
CA LEU A 304 4.80 20.22 -39.59
C LEU A 304 4.38 19.83 -38.16
N VAL A 305 4.65 20.69 -37.18
CA VAL A 305 4.23 20.50 -35.78
C VAL A 305 2.71 20.53 -35.63
N ARG A 306 2.00 21.47 -36.29
CA ARG A 306 0.53 21.52 -36.29
C ARG A 306 -0.10 20.29 -36.95
N ASP A 307 0.50 19.78 -38.02
CA ASP A 307 0.00 18.59 -38.72
C ASP A 307 0.29 17.31 -37.91
N ALA A 308 1.42 17.26 -37.19
CA ALA A 308 1.71 16.20 -36.21
C ALA A 308 0.74 16.23 -35.02
N LEU A 309 0.46 17.40 -34.44
CA LEU A 309 -0.53 17.56 -33.36
C LEU A 309 -1.94 17.19 -33.84
N ARG A 310 -2.33 17.54 -35.07
CA ARG A 310 -3.62 17.10 -35.66
C ARG A 310 -3.67 15.60 -35.91
N SER A 311 -2.56 14.99 -36.35
CA SER A 311 -2.47 13.53 -36.50
C SER A 311 -2.55 12.81 -35.16
N LEU A 312 -1.95 13.38 -34.10
CA LEU A 312 -2.08 12.88 -32.73
C LEU A 312 -3.53 13.01 -32.24
N ARG A 313 -4.17 14.17 -32.47
CA ARG A 313 -5.59 14.40 -32.15
C ARG A 313 -6.52 13.36 -32.79
N ASN A 314 -6.26 12.99 -34.04
CA ASN A 314 -7.02 11.97 -34.76
C ASN A 314 -6.83 10.53 -34.24
N SER A 315 -5.87 10.28 -33.35
CA SER A 315 -5.68 8.97 -32.69
C SER A 315 -6.51 8.79 -31.42
N PHE A 316 -7.14 9.86 -30.91
CA PHE A 316 -7.98 9.86 -29.71
C PHE A 316 -9.47 10.04 -30.06
N SER A 317 -10.36 9.49 -29.24
CA SER A 317 -11.81 9.64 -29.44
C SER A 317 -12.25 11.09 -29.21
N GLY A 318 -13.35 11.54 -29.82
CA GLY A 318 -13.79 12.95 -29.76
C GLY A 318 -14.13 13.50 -28.35
N HIS A 319 -14.18 12.65 -27.32
CA HIS A 319 -14.42 13.02 -25.92
C HIS A 319 -13.27 12.60 -24.99
N ASP A 320 -12.10 12.26 -25.54
CA ASP A 320 -10.93 11.85 -24.76
C ASP A 320 -10.38 13.00 -23.90
N PRO A 321 -10.15 12.82 -22.58
CA PRO A 321 -9.55 13.84 -21.74
C PRO A 321 -8.21 14.38 -22.29
N GLN A 322 -7.43 13.59 -23.04
CA GLN A 322 -6.11 13.99 -23.53
C GLN A 322 -6.14 15.12 -24.57
N HIS A 323 -7.30 15.46 -25.14
CA HIS A 323 -7.44 16.63 -26.01
C HIS A 323 -7.03 17.94 -25.32
N HIS A 324 -7.35 18.12 -24.03
CA HIS A 324 -6.96 19.36 -23.31
C HIS A 324 -5.44 19.51 -23.21
N THR A 325 -4.71 18.40 -23.12
CA THR A 325 -3.24 18.36 -23.11
C THR A 325 -2.69 18.76 -24.49
N ILE A 326 -3.30 18.27 -25.57
CA ILE A 326 -2.93 18.60 -26.96
C ILE A 326 -3.19 20.10 -27.24
N ASP A 327 -4.34 20.62 -26.84
CA ASP A 327 -4.69 22.05 -26.96
C ASP A 327 -3.72 22.95 -26.17
N SER A 328 -3.37 22.54 -24.94
CA SER A 328 -2.41 23.26 -24.09
C SER A 328 -1.01 23.31 -24.72
N LEU A 329 -0.59 22.23 -25.39
CA LEU A 329 0.67 22.16 -26.13
C LEU A 329 0.64 23.04 -27.40
N GLU A 330 -0.45 23.02 -28.18
CA GLU A 330 -0.60 23.87 -29.36
C GLU A 330 -0.58 25.37 -28.99
N GLN A 331 -1.24 25.74 -27.88
CA GLN A 331 -1.22 27.10 -27.35
C GLN A 331 0.17 27.50 -26.84
N GLY A 332 0.85 26.62 -26.10
CA GLY A 332 2.22 26.86 -25.60
C GLY A 332 3.25 27.05 -26.71
N ILE A 333 3.17 26.22 -27.76
CA ILE A 333 4.04 26.31 -28.95
C ILE A 333 3.76 27.60 -29.73
N SER A 334 2.50 27.98 -29.90
CA SER A 334 2.13 29.25 -30.56
C SER A 334 2.68 30.46 -29.79
N SER A 335 2.47 30.51 -28.47
CA SER A 335 2.99 31.57 -27.58
C SER A 335 4.53 31.65 -27.58
N LEU A 336 5.24 30.51 -27.66
CA LEU A 336 6.69 30.48 -27.82
C LEU A 336 7.14 31.10 -29.15
N MET A 337 6.43 30.81 -30.23
CA MET A 337 6.76 31.30 -31.57
C MET A 337 6.45 32.79 -31.74
N ASP A 338 5.35 33.29 -31.19
CA ASP A 338 5.05 34.73 -31.18
C ASP A 338 6.13 35.51 -30.41
N ARG A 339 6.58 34.98 -29.26
CA ARG A 339 7.72 35.53 -28.51
C ARG A 339 9.03 35.50 -29.29
N LEU A 340 9.33 34.42 -30.01
CA LEU A 340 10.53 34.33 -30.86
C LEU A 340 10.48 35.32 -32.03
N HIS A 341 9.31 35.53 -32.65
CA HIS A 341 9.11 36.54 -33.69
C HIS A 341 9.18 37.97 -33.15
N ALA A 342 8.68 38.25 -31.95
CA ALA A 342 8.88 39.53 -31.27
C ALA A 342 10.37 39.80 -31.00
N ILE A 343 11.12 38.80 -30.50
CA ILE A 343 12.57 38.93 -30.25
C ILE A 343 13.35 39.17 -31.55
N GLU A 344 13.09 38.42 -32.63
CA GLU A 344 13.79 38.59 -33.91
C GLU A 344 13.46 39.94 -34.60
N THR A 345 12.21 40.41 -34.48
CA THR A 345 11.83 41.74 -35.01
C THR A 345 12.45 42.88 -34.19
N GLN A 346 12.49 42.77 -32.86
CA GLN A 346 13.17 43.73 -31.98
C GLN A 346 14.68 43.78 -32.26
N ARG A 347 15.36 42.64 -32.42
CA ARG A 347 16.79 42.59 -32.80
C ARG A 347 17.09 43.23 -34.16
N ARG A 348 16.11 43.30 -35.07
CA ARG A 348 16.23 44.03 -36.35
C ARG A 348 16.01 45.54 -36.21
N GLN A 349 15.26 45.97 -35.20
CA GLN A 349 15.13 47.39 -34.85
C GLN A 349 16.38 47.90 -34.10
N ASP A 350 16.92 47.15 -33.14
CA ASP A 350 18.17 47.48 -32.42
C ASP A 350 19.38 47.64 -33.38
N ARG A 351 19.43 46.81 -34.43
CA ARG A 351 20.45 46.90 -35.48
C ARG A 351 20.30 48.15 -36.38
N LYS A 352 19.22 48.91 -36.27
CA LYS A 352 18.99 50.20 -36.95
C LYS A 352 19.05 51.40 -36.01
N SER A 353 18.91 51.23 -34.69
CA SER A 353 19.00 52.31 -33.71
C SER A 353 20.43 52.60 -33.22
N ARG A 354 21.35 51.62 -33.28
CA ARG A 354 22.75 51.75 -32.80
C ARG A 354 23.65 52.60 -33.74
N GLY A 355 23.25 53.85 -33.96
CA GLY A 355 23.85 54.78 -34.92
C GLY A 355 24.44 56.07 -34.36
N LYS A 356 24.56 56.24 -33.03
CA LYS A 356 25.28 57.36 -32.36
C LYS A 356 25.50 57.09 -30.86
N MET A 357 26.61 57.62 -30.32
CA MET A 357 26.93 57.98 -28.90
C MET A 357 26.54 56.97 -27.78
N GLN A 358 27.43 56.36 -26.98
CA GLN A 358 28.50 56.88 -26.09
C GLN A 358 28.05 57.19 -24.64
N GLY A 359 28.23 56.19 -23.76
CA GLY A 359 28.70 56.27 -22.37
C GLY A 359 28.00 57.14 -21.30
N SER A 360 27.49 56.48 -20.24
CA SER A 360 27.69 56.91 -18.84
C SER A 360 27.53 55.72 -17.87
N LYS A 361 27.76 55.94 -16.56
CA LYS A 361 27.65 54.97 -15.46
C LYS A 361 26.42 55.24 -14.56
N GLU A 362 26.12 54.21 -13.77
CA GLU A 362 25.68 54.25 -12.35
C GLU A 362 24.19 54.37 -11.93
N ILE A 363 23.85 53.47 -10.98
CA ILE A 363 22.92 53.55 -9.84
C ILE A 363 21.44 53.14 -10.01
N ASN A 364 21.07 52.11 -9.21
CA ASN A 364 19.75 51.69 -8.68
C ASN A 364 18.63 51.24 -9.65
N GLU A 365 17.72 50.32 -9.28
CA GLU A 365 17.57 49.48 -8.06
C GLU A 365 16.80 48.17 -8.37
N TYR A 366 16.77 47.22 -7.44
CA TYR A 366 15.90 46.02 -7.41
C TYR A 366 15.83 45.10 -8.67
N ARG A 367 16.52 43.95 -8.64
CA ARG A 367 15.94 42.66 -8.15
C ARG A 367 16.86 41.47 -8.46
N ASP A 368 17.16 40.67 -7.44
CA ASP A 368 18.12 39.56 -7.51
C ASP A 368 17.62 38.24 -8.13
N SER A 369 18.58 37.31 -8.24
CA SER A 369 18.43 35.84 -8.24
C SER A 369 18.29 35.12 -9.59
N TRP A 370 19.45 34.85 -10.20
CA TRP A 370 19.71 33.62 -10.98
C TRP A 370 20.89 32.86 -10.37
N PRO A 371 20.74 31.56 -10.03
CA PRO A 371 21.86 30.64 -9.93
C PRO A 371 22.05 29.88 -11.27
N PRO A 372 23.29 29.69 -11.77
CA PRO A 372 23.55 28.91 -12.96
C PRO A 372 23.70 27.40 -12.67
N ASN A 373 23.59 26.62 -13.75
CA ASN A 373 24.06 25.24 -13.99
C ASN A 373 22.95 24.20 -14.22
N THR A 374 22.90 23.69 -15.46
CA THR A 374 22.19 22.47 -15.83
C THR A 374 23.18 21.50 -16.49
N THR A 375 23.57 20.46 -15.75
CA THR A 375 24.26 19.28 -16.28
C THR A 375 23.64 18.03 -15.68
N MET A 376 22.68 17.45 -16.40
CA MET A 376 22.22 16.08 -16.15
C MET A 376 23.37 15.09 -16.40
N PRO A 377 23.46 14.01 -15.62
CA PRO A 377 23.34 12.70 -16.29
C PRO A 377 22.42 11.70 -15.55
N HIS A 378 22.37 10.49 -16.10
CA HIS A 378 21.43 9.40 -15.83
C HIS A 378 21.39 8.81 -14.41
N SER A 379 20.19 8.31 -14.09
CA SER A 379 19.84 6.97 -13.58
C SER A 379 20.88 6.08 -12.88
N GLN A 380 20.40 5.43 -11.79
CA GLN A 380 20.82 4.12 -11.27
C GLN A 380 22.30 3.89 -10.92
N SER A 381 22.66 4.17 -9.67
CA SER A 381 23.35 3.23 -8.76
C SER A 381 23.43 3.81 -7.35
N THR A 382 23.60 2.95 -6.33
CA THR A 382 24.04 3.35 -4.99
C THR A 382 25.52 3.69 -4.98
N PRO A 383 25.93 4.75 -4.27
CA PRO A 383 27.27 4.82 -3.70
C PRO A 383 27.30 5.09 -2.19
N VAL A 384 28.43 4.75 -1.59
CA VAL A 384 28.75 4.91 -0.16
C VAL A 384 28.99 6.39 0.20
N MET A 385 28.56 6.76 1.41
CA MET A 385 29.08 7.82 2.30
C MET A 385 29.98 8.90 1.67
N GLY A 386 29.46 10.12 1.49
CA GLY A 386 30.25 11.31 1.13
C GLY A 386 29.83 12.53 1.95
N SER A 387 30.68 12.99 2.86
CA SER A 387 30.32 14.04 3.83
C SER A 387 30.46 15.45 3.26
N SER A 388 29.35 16.03 2.80
CA SER A 388 29.16 17.49 2.72
C SER A 388 27.69 17.81 2.97
N ASN A 389 27.39 18.44 4.11
CA ASN A 389 26.04 18.76 4.60
C ASN A 389 25.09 17.55 4.64
N SER A 390 25.22 16.71 5.66
CA SER A 390 24.25 15.65 5.97
C SER A 390 22.89 16.26 6.33
N SER A 391 21.99 16.34 5.35
CA SER A 391 20.68 16.96 5.48
C SER A 391 19.54 15.95 5.26
N THR A 392 18.51 16.02 6.10
CA THR A 392 17.36 15.10 6.06
C THR A 392 16.17 15.75 5.38
N LYS A 393 15.58 15.08 4.39
CA LYS A 393 14.31 15.50 3.78
C LYS A 393 13.15 15.02 4.64
N VAL A 394 12.25 15.94 4.97
CA VAL A 394 11.04 15.69 5.76
C VAL A 394 9.82 16.00 4.89
N LEU A 395 8.90 15.05 4.80
CA LEU A 395 7.58 15.22 4.18
C LEU A 395 6.54 15.24 5.31
N TYR A 396 5.73 16.29 5.43
CA TYR A 396 4.74 16.39 6.50
C TYR A 396 3.33 16.73 6.01
N PHE A 397 2.35 16.06 6.59
CA PHE A 397 0.91 16.27 6.38
C PHE A 397 0.33 17.07 7.55
N THR A 398 -0.70 17.88 7.29
CA THR A 398 -1.41 18.69 8.30
C THR A 398 -2.88 18.77 7.94
N ASP A 399 -3.79 18.75 8.92
CA ASP A 399 -5.24 18.62 8.68
C ASP A 399 -5.81 19.67 7.71
N HIS A 400 -5.26 20.89 7.74
CA HIS A 400 -5.63 22.01 6.85
C HIS A 400 -5.18 21.88 5.38
N SER A 401 -4.46 20.82 5.00
CA SER A 401 -3.95 20.63 3.63
C SER A 401 -3.87 19.16 3.20
N LEU A 402 -4.62 18.82 2.15
CA LEU A 402 -4.51 17.56 1.43
C LEU A 402 -3.18 17.41 0.65
N THR A 403 -2.43 18.50 0.48
CA THR A 403 -1.10 18.48 -0.15
C THR A 403 -0.01 18.45 0.93
N PRO A 404 0.87 17.43 0.97
CA PRO A 404 1.96 17.40 1.94
C PRO A 404 3.02 18.45 1.63
N PHE A 405 3.60 19.01 2.69
CA PHE A 405 4.69 19.97 2.63
C PHE A 405 6.04 19.23 2.71
N MET A 406 7.08 19.76 2.07
CA MET A 406 8.43 19.21 2.13
C MET A 406 9.43 20.26 2.62
N VAL A 407 10.20 19.91 3.65
CA VAL A 407 11.28 20.73 4.21
C VAL A 407 12.58 19.90 4.26
N THR A 408 13.74 20.57 4.31
CA THR A 408 15.05 19.92 4.42
C THR A 408 15.78 20.43 5.65
N LEU A 409 16.03 19.55 6.61
CA LEU A 409 16.72 19.85 7.85
C LEU A 409 18.25 19.73 7.66
N PRO A 410 19.07 20.66 8.17
CA PRO A 410 20.53 20.61 8.05
C PRO A 410 21.19 19.66 9.09
N LYS A 411 20.55 18.52 9.35
CA LYS A 411 20.98 17.46 10.28
C LYS A 411 20.79 16.07 9.65
N ARG A 412 21.61 15.10 10.08
CA ARG A 412 21.57 13.72 9.57
C ARG A 412 20.36 12.96 10.14
N LEU A 413 19.87 11.98 9.39
CA LEU A 413 18.84 11.07 9.88
C LEU A 413 19.41 10.26 11.06
N GLY A 414 18.73 10.26 12.20
CA GLY A 414 19.25 9.77 13.49
C GLY A 414 19.92 10.84 14.37
N GLU A 415 20.04 12.09 13.90
CA GLU A 415 20.51 13.26 14.69
C GLU A 415 19.47 14.41 14.73
N VAL A 416 18.37 14.26 13.97
CA VAL A 416 17.20 15.15 13.97
C VAL A 416 16.32 14.84 15.19
N THR A 417 16.08 15.84 16.04
CA THR A 417 15.13 15.76 17.15
C THR A 417 13.79 16.42 16.83
N LEU A 418 12.78 16.19 17.67
CA LEU A 418 11.48 16.83 17.56
C LEU A 418 11.58 18.36 17.51
N ARG A 419 12.47 18.96 18.31
CA ARG A 419 12.75 20.41 18.30
C ARG A 419 13.21 20.91 16.93
N ASP A 420 14.09 20.19 16.25
CA ASP A 420 14.60 20.61 14.93
C ASP A 420 13.47 20.65 13.89
N PHE A 421 12.59 19.64 13.92
CA PHE A 421 11.43 19.58 13.06
C PHE A 421 10.44 20.70 13.38
N ARG A 422 10.10 20.91 14.66
CA ARG A 422 9.20 21.98 15.12
C ARG A 422 9.70 23.37 14.71
N ALA A 423 11.00 23.63 14.89
CA ALA A 423 11.64 24.87 14.48
C ALA A 423 11.62 25.09 12.96
N ALA A 424 11.68 24.03 12.16
CA ALA A 424 11.68 24.11 10.70
C ALA A 424 10.28 24.20 10.06
N ILE A 425 9.22 23.71 10.73
CA ILE A 425 7.82 23.91 10.28
C ILE A 425 7.24 25.25 10.77
N GLY A 426 7.82 25.85 11.83
CA GLY A 426 7.48 27.20 12.27
C GLY A 426 6.03 27.40 12.74
N ARG A 427 5.39 26.35 13.29
CA ARG A 427 4.00 26.41 13.75
C ARG A 427 3.90 26.73 15.24
N GLU A 428 3.12 27.76 15.56
CA GLU A 428 2.77 28.16 16.92
C GLU A 428 1.45 27.49 17.32
N GLY A 429 1.50 26.59 18.31
CA GLY A 429 0.32 25.84 18.78
C GLY A 429 0.69 24.63 19.64
N SER A 430 -0.34 23.99 20.22
CA SER A 430 -0.27 22.60 20.67
C SER A 430 -0.56 21.71 19.46
N HIS A 431 0.35 20.78 19.18
CA HIS A 431 0.25 19.86 18.04
C HIS A 431 0.79 18.50 18.48
N ARG A 432 0.18 17.43 17.99
CA ARG A 432 0.71 16.07 18.12
C ARG A 432 1.52 15.72 16.88
N TYR A 433 2.60 14.97 17.09
CA TYR A 433 3.61 14.70 16.08
C TYR A 433 3.79 13.20 15.89
N HIS A 434 3.11 12.66 14.88
CA HIS A 434 3.22 11.25 14.52
C HIS A 434 4.17 11.09 13.33
N PHE A 435 5.07 10.10 13.38
CA PHE A 435 6.08 9.84 12.37
C PHE A 435 5.96 8.42 11.83
N LYS A 436 6.28 8.22 10.55
CA LYS A 436 6.29 6.90 9.94
C LYS A 436 7.57 6.16 10.35
N ALA A 437 7.42 5.12 11.17
CA ALA A 437 8.53 4.30 11.65
C ALA A 437 8.45 2.87 11.10
N LEU A 438 9.59 2.17 11.18
CA LEU A 438 9.68 0.73 10.94
C LEU A 438 9.96 0.05 12.28
N ASP A 439 8.90 -0.49 12.87
CA ASP A 439 8.96 -1.29 14.08
C ASP A 439 9.44 -2.74 13.76
N PRO A 440 10.29 -3.37 14.59
CA PRO A 440 10.79 -4.73 14.33
C PRO A 440 9.75 -5.85 14.38
N GLU A 441 8.65 -5.66 15.12
CA GLU A 441 7.63 -6.69 15.39
C GLU A 441 6.35 -6.42 14.57
N PHE A 442 5.92 -5.15 14.51
CA PHE A 442 4.68 -4.71 13.85
C PHE A 442 4.89 -4.11 12.45
N GLY A 443 6.15 -3.88 12.04
CA GLY A 443 6.47 -3.38 10.71
C GLY A 443 6.16 -1.89 10.52
N THR A 444 5.25 -1.53 9.62
CA THR A 444 5.03 -0.11 9.28
C THR A 444 4.05 0.55 10.23
N VAL A 445 4.54 1.42 11.13
CA VAL A 445 3.73 2.05 12.19
C VAL A 445 3.72 3.58 12.09
N LYS A 446 2.76 4.20 12.80
CA LYS A 446 2.79 5.63 13.17
C LYS A 446 3.25 5.74 14.63
N GLU A 447 4.46 6.22 14.85
CA GLU A 447 5.04 6.44 16.17
C GLU A 447 4.77 7.89 16.62
N GLU A 448 4.26 8.12 17.82
CA GLU A 448 4.07 9.47 18.38
C GLU A 448 5.29 9.86 19.22
N VAL A 449 5.84 11.06 18.96
CA VAL A 449 7.05 11.55 19.64
C VAL A 449 6.71 12.80 20.44
N PHE A 450 7.05 12.81 21.73
CA PHE A 450 6.53 13.77 22.70
C PHE A 450 7.57 14.81 23.17
N HIS A 451 8.84 14.43 23.36
CA HIS A 451 9.84 15.35 23.93
C HIS A 451 10.68 16.01 22.84
N ASP A 452 10.98 17.29 23.04
CA ASP A 452 11.79 18.15 22.15
C ASP A 452 13.17 17.55 21.77
N GLU A 453 13.75 16.74 22.67
CA GLU A 453 15.08 16.09 22.49
C GLU A 453 15.00 14.69 21.85
N ASP A 454 13.80 14.10 21.74
CA ASP A 454 13.63 12.75 21.19
C ASP A 454 14.01 12.73 19.70
N ILE A 455 14.75 11.69 19.28
CA ILE A 455 15.21 11.52 17.90
C ILE A 455 14.05 11.04 17.04
N ILE A 456 13.75 11.74 15.95
CA ILE A 456 12.65 11.37 15.05
C ILE A 456 13.00 10.09 14.26
N PRO A 457 12.11 9.08 14.22
CA PRO A 457 12.31 7.86 13.43
C PRO A 457 12.34 8.12 11.92
N GLY A 458 13.12 7.30 11.21
CA GLY A 458 13.37 7.46 9.78
C GLY A 458 12.70 6.41 8.91
N TRP A 459 12.16 6.83 7.76
CA TRP A 459 11.60 5.95 6.73
C TRP A 459 12.33 6.15 5.39
N GLU A 460 12.93 5.09 4.84
CA GLU A 460 13.63 5.11 3.53
C GLU A 460 14.65 6.27 3.35
N GLY A 461 15.42 6.60 4.39
CA GLY A 461 16.39 7.70 4.34
C GLY A 461 15.76 9.11 4.39
N LYS A 462 14.50 9.21 4.78
CA LYS A 462 13.70 10.45 4.92
C LYS A 462 12.98 10.43 6.26
N ILE A 463 12.25 11.50 6.57
CA ILE A 463 11.21 11.50 7.61
C ILE A 463 9.86 11.72 6.93
N VAL A 464 8.82 11.01 7.37
CA VAL A 464 7.43 11.25 6.98
C VAL A 464 6.63 11.49 8.26
N ALA A 465 5.89 12.60 8.32
CA ALA A 465 5.23 13.07 9.54
C ALA A 465 3.76 13.46 9.30
N TRP A 466 2.94 13.35 10.34
CA TRP A 466 1.60 13.92 10.44
C TRP A 466 1.59 14.86 11.65
N VAL A 467 1.21 16.12 11.42
CA VAL A 467 1.10 17.16 12.44
C VAL A 467 -0.38 17.45 12.63
N GLU A 468 -0.93 16.91 13.70
CA GLU A 468 -2.35 17.05 14.06
C GLU A 468 -2.52 18.21 15.04
N GLU A 469 -3.58 19.02 14.90
CA GLU A 469 -3.87 20.07 15.88
C GLU A 469 -4.51 19.49 17.14
N ASP A 470 -3.87 19.75 18.28
CA ASP A 470 -4.28 19.23 19.58
C ASP A 470 -5.43 20.09 20.13
N HIS A 471 -6.63 19.81 19.62
CA HIS A 471 -7.89 20.40 20.07
C HIS A 471 -8.24 19.91 21.48
N GLY A 472 -7.52 20.43 22.48
CA GLY A 472 -7.69 20.08 23.89
C GLY A 472 -9.16 20.13 24.31
N SER A 473 -9.66 19.00 24.82
CA SER A 473 -11.07 18.80 25.15
C SER A 473 -11.50 19.72 26.30
N ILE A 474 -12.47 20.59 26.01
CA ILE A 474 -13.17 21.50 26.93
C ILE A 474 -14.40 20.78 27.52
#